data_AF-A0A7L2F814-F1
#
_entry.id   AF-A0A7L2F814-F1
#
_cell.length_a   1.000
_cell.length_b   1.000
_cell.length_c   1.000
_cell.angle_alpha   90.00
_cell.angle_beta   90.00
_cell.angle_gamma   90.00
#
_symmetry.space_group_name_H-M   'P 1'
#
loop_
_entity.id
_entity.type
_entity.pdbx_description
1 polymer ?
#
loop_
_entity_poly.entity_id
_entity_poly.type
_entity_poly.pdbx_seq_one_letter_code
_entity_poly.pdbx_strand_id
1 'polypeptide(L)'
;RLAPNSRPNPHRSLLGLGNYDVNVVMAALGMLGLAAVWWDKRRPLERLCLSHVLGFLLNVPSRVALGTLALPLSRPHWVCVRPFGDTFYNLDSKLATPTPIGAEPQLREFLRAVLAQAPSELFLVVSRDVEEAGTWL
;
A
#
# COMPACT_ATOMS: atom_id res chain seq x y z
N ARG A 1 9.74 20.45 -3.50
CA ARG A 1 9.79 21.14 -2.18
C ARG A 1 8.34 21.24 -1.69
N LEU A 2 7.89 20.32 -0.84
CA LEU A 2 6.53 20.36 -0.27
C LEU A 2 6.50 21.51 0.73
N ALA A 3 5.66 22.51 0.51
CA ALA A 3 5.55 23.70 1.36
C ALA A 3 4.79 23.34 2.65
N PRO A 4 5.46 23.21 3.82
CA PRO A 4 4.80 22.75 5.04
C PRO A 4 4.08 23.89 5.79
N ASN A 5 4.34 25.15 5.42
CA ASN A 5 4.01 26.32 6.24
C ASN A 5 2.92 27.22 5.64
N SER A 6 2.34 26.87 4.49
CA SER A 6 1.22 27.60 3.88
C SER A 6 -0.11 27.17 4.50
N ARG A 7 -0.83 28.13 5.10
CA ARG A 7 -2.24 27.99 5.48
C ARG A 7 -3.07 28.77 4.44
N PRO A 8 -4.07 28.17 3.78
CA PRO A 8 -4.59 26.79 3.92
C PRO A 8 -3.70 25.74 3.23
N ASN A 9 -3.57 24.56 3.86
CA ASN A 9 -2.75 23.45 3.36
C ASN A 9 -3.65 22.42 2.64
N PRO A 10 -3.64 22.36 1.29
CA PRO A 10 -4.49 21.46 0.52
C PRO A 10 -4.15 19.97 0.68
N HIS A 11 -3.02 19.64 1.33
CA HIS A 11 -2.58 18.26 1.57
C HIS A 11 -2.83 17.78 3.01
N ARG A 12 -3.61 18.53 3.80
CA ARG A 12 -3.95 18.15 5.17
C ARG A 12 -5.47 18.14 5.32
N SER A 13 -6.03 16.98 5.66
CA SER A 13 -7.41 16.90 6.15
C SER A 13 -7.57 17.86 7.33
N LEU A 14 -8.58 18.74 7.27
CA LEU A 14 -8.91 19.76 8.28
C LEU A 14 -9.09 19.18 9.70
N LEU A 15 -9.18 17.86 9.86
CA LEU A 15 -9.37 17.16 11.13
C LEU A 15 -8.13 16.38 11.61
N GLY A 16 -6.99 16.48 10.93
CA GLY A 16 -5.75 15.81 11.40
C GLY A 16 -5.76 14.27 11.32
N LEU A 17 -6.73 13.67 10.61
CA LEU A 17 -6.80 12.24 10.37
C LEU A 17 -6.13 11.93 9.02
N GLY A 18 -5.04 11.16 9.08
CA GLY A 18 -4.09 10.90 8.01
C GLY A 18 -4.70 10.39 6.70
N ASN A 19 -4.92 11.31 5.77
CA ASN A 19 -5.11 11.02 4.36
C ASN A 19 -3.85 11.50 3.63
N TYR A 20 -2.74 10.78 3.82
CA TYR A 20 -1.51 11.08 3.11
C TYR A 20 -1.70 10.70 1.65
N ASP A 21 -1.51 11.68 0.77
CA ASP A 21 -1.39 11.47 -0.66
C ASP A 21 -0.22 10.48 -0.91
N VAL A 22 -0.38 9.55 -1.84
CA VAL A 22 0.66 8.59 -2.25
C VAL A 22 1.98 9.28 -2.58
N ASN A 23 1.94 10.55 -3.04
CA ASN A 23 3.10 11.40 -3.26
C ASN A 23 4.01 11.57 -2.03
N VAL A 24 3.43 11.59 -0.82
CA VAL A 24 4.22 11.65 0.42
C VAL A 24 4.98 10.35 0.64
N VAL A 25 4.33 9.21 0.37
CA VAL A 25 4.96 7.89 0.48
C VAL A 25 6.07 7.72 -0.56
N MET A 26 5.80 8.12 -1.81
CA MET A 26 6.81 8.13 -2.88
C MET A 26 8.02 8.99 -2.51
N ALA A 27 7.80 10.19 -1.97
CA ALA A 27 8.89 11.06 -1.56
C ALA A 27 9.73 10.46 -0.42
N ALA A 28 9.08 9.85 0.58
CA ALA A 28 9.75 9.19 1.69
C ALA A 28 10.57 7.98 1.24
N LEU A 29 10.01 7.12 0.37
CA LEU A 29 10.74 6.00 -0.24
C LEU A 29 11.92 6.51 -1.07
N GLY A 30 11.72 7.60 -1.82
CA GLY A 30 12.76 8.23 -2.64
C GLY A 30 13.97 8.70 -1.84
N MET A 31 13.77 9.16 -0.59
CA MET A 31 14.87 9.53 0.31
C MET A 31 15.70 8.33 0.79
N LEU A 32 15.14 7.13 0.73
CA LEU A 32 15.78 5.87 1.11
C LEU A 32 16.37 5.11 -0.08
N GLY A 33 16.41 5.70 -1.28
CA GLY A 33 16.84 5.01 -2.50
C GLY A 33 15.84 3.96 -2.99
N LEU A 34 14.60 4.04 -2.53
CA LEU A 34 13.50 3.15 -2.93
C LEU A 34 12.52 3.90 -3.84
N ALA A 35 11.64 3.13 -4.47
CA ALA A 35 10.58 3.61 -5.33
C ALA A 35 9.27 2.86 -5.04
N ALA A 36 8.15 3.51 -5.37
CA ALA A 36 6.83 2.89 -5.35
C ALA A 36 6.26 2.86 -6.77
N VAL A 37 6.20 1.65 -7.34
CA VAL A 37 5.68 1.42 -8.69
C VAL A 37 4.19 1.09 -8.61
N TRP A 38 3.36 1.82 -9.35
CA TRP A 38 1.93 1.52 -9.40
C TRP A 38 1.66 0.27 -10.24
N TRP A 39 0.96 -0.71 -9.65
CA TRP A 39 0.59 -1.93 -10.35
C TRP A 39 -0.69 -1.75 -11.17
N ASP A 40 -0.59 -2.00 -12.47
CA ASP A 40 -1.75 -2.06 -13.36
C ASP A 40 -2.53 -3.36 -13.12
N LYS A 41 -3.71 -3.24 -12.49
CA LYS A 41 -4.58 -4.37 -12.14
C LYS A 41 -5.07 -5.21 -13.32
N ARG A 42 -4.98 -4.67 -14.55
CA ARG A 42 -5.33 -5.42 -15.76
C ARG A 42 -4.29 -6.49 -16.09
N ARG A 43 -3.11 -6.43 -15.46
CA ARG A 43 -2.03 -7.40 -15.63
C ARG A 43 -2.20 -8.58 -14.67
N PRO A 44 -1.95 -9.82 -15.14
CA PRO A 44 -1.91 -10.99 -14.28
C PRO A 44 -0.80 -10.86 -13.22
N LEU A 45 -1.12 -11.20 -11.96
CA LEU A 45 -0.17 -11.17 -10.83
C LEU A 45 0.97 -12.19 -10.99
N GLU A 46 0.81 -13.13 -11.90
CA GLU A 46 1.81 -14.13 -12.27
C GLU A 46 3.02 -13.50 -12.96
N ARG A 47 2.88 -12.30 -13.54
CA ARG A 47 4.01 -11.52 -14.09
C ARG A 47 4.83 -10.80 -13.02
N LEU A 48 4.36 -10.78 -11.79
CA LEU A 48 5.06 -10.06 -10.74
C LEU A 48 6.30 -10.84 -10.30
N CYS A 49 7.48 -10.25 -10.47
CA CYS A 49 8.75 -10.81 -10.04
C CYS A 49 8.97 -10.52 -8.54
N LEU A 50 8.47 -11.42 -7.69
CA LEU A 50 8.45 -11.24 -6.22
C LEU A 50 9.84 -11.05 -5.61
N SER A 51 10.88 -11.66 -6.18
CA SER A 51 12.25 -11.55 -5.70
C SER A 51 12.82 -10.13 -5.76
N HIS A 52 12.29 -9.27 -6.62
CA HIS A 52 12.72 -7.88 -6.76
C HIS A 52 11.86 -6.89 -5.95
N VAL A 53 10.80 -7.38 -5.29
CA VAL A 53 9.85 -6.56 -4.54
C VAL A 53 10.15 -6.66 -3.04
N LEU A 54 10.45 -5.52 -2.42
CA LEU A 54 10.71 -5.42 -0.98
C LEU A 54 9.43 -5.52 -0.14
N GLY A 55 8.30 -5.11 -0.71
CA GLY A 55 7.00 -5.13 -0.08
C GLY A 55 5.94 -4.45 -0.93
N PHE A 56 4.73 -4.38 -0.39
CA PHE A 56 3.56 -3.85 -1.08
C PHE A 56 2.86 -2.81 -0.23
N LEU A 57 2.29 -1.82 -0.89
CA LEU A 57 1.38 -0.85 -0.32
C LEU A 57 0.04 -0.97 -1.03
N LEU A 58 -1.01 -1.23 -0.26
CA LEU A 58 -2.37 -1.39 -0.73
C LEU A 58 -3.18 -0.20 -0.26
N ASN A 59 -3.91 0.43 -1.16
CA ASN A 59 -4.94 1.40 -0.81
C ASN A 59 -6.29 0.71 -0.94
N VAL A 60 -6.98 0.47 0.18
CA VAL A 60 -8.22 -0.32 0.22
C VAL A 60 -9.36 0.46 0.87
N PRO A 61 -10.61 0.18 0.50
CA PRO A 61 -11.75 0.83 1.13
C PRO A 61 -11.90 0.28 2.56
N SER A 62 -12.05 1.17 3.53
CA SER A 62 -12.17 0.77 4.93
C SER A 62 -13.33 1.46 5.63
N ARG A 63 -14.21 0.66 6.24
CA ARG A 63 -15.37 1.15 6.97
C ARG A 63 -14.95 1.99 8.17
N VAL A 64 -15.67 3.09 8.37
CA VAL A 64 -15.53 3.93 9.56
C VAL A 64 -16.44 3.37 10.65
N ALA A 65 -15.87 3.09 11.83
CA ALA A 65 -16.61 2.69 13.00
C ALA A 65 -16.59 3.82 14.04
N LEU A 66 -17.74 4.06 14.68
CA LEU A 66 -17.88 4.93 15.84
C LEU A 66 -18.37 4.07 17.01
N GLY A 67 -17.46 3.62 17.87
CA GLY A 67 -17.76 2.60 18.88
C GLY A 67 -18.18 1.28 18.22
N THR A 68 -19.35 0.76 18.61
CA THR A 68 -19.93 -0.47 18.03
C THR A 68 -20.73 -0.23 16.75
N LEU A 69 -20.96 1.04 16.35
CA LEU A 69 -21.73 1.37 15.16
C LEU A 69 -20.84 1.47 13.93
N ALA A 70 -21.08 0.63 12.92
CA ALA A 70 -20.47 0.76 11.61
C ALA A 70 -21.23 1.82 10.79
N LEU A 71 -20.56 2.90 10.41
CA LEU A 71 -21.15 3.92 9.56
C LEU A 71 -21.18 3.45 8.10
N PRO A 72 -22.17 3.85 7.30
CA PRO A 72 -22.23 3.55 5.87
C PRO A 72 -21.25 4.44 5.07
N LEU A 73 -20.07 4.71 5.63
CA LEU A 73 -19.01 5.50 5.03
C LEU A 73 -17.73 4.65 4.97
N SER A 74 -17.15 4.61 3.78
CA SER A 74 -15.83 4.02 3.56
C SER A 74 -14.82 5.13 3.31
N ARG A 75 -13.61 4.97 3.85
CA ARG A 75 -12.48 5.85 3.55
C ARG A 75 -11.30 5.02 3.03
N PRO A 76 -10.45 5.59 2.16
CA PRO A 76 -9.18 4.98 1.80
C PRO A 76 -8.37 4.62 3.04
N HIS A 77 -7.69 3.49 2.98
CA HIS A 77 -6.87 2.97 4.06
C HIS A 77 -5.65 2.28 3.49
N TRP A 78 -4.48 2.67 3.99
CA TRP A 78 -3.21 2.12 3.56
C TRP A 78 -2.87 0.88 4.38
N VAL A 79 -2.58 -0.22 3.67
CA VAL A 79 -2.15 -1.49 4.24
C VAL A 79 -0.79 -1.85 3.67
N CYS A 80 0.13 -2.24 4.53
CA CYS A 80 1.45 -2.70 4.13
C CYS A 80 1.50 -4.23 4.14
N VAL A 81 2.13 -4.83 3.13
CA VAL A 81 2.47 -6.26 3.13
C VAL A 81 3.96 -6.41 2.92
N ARG A 82 4.62 -7.26 3.71
CA ARG A 82 6.07 -7.44 3.65
C ARG A 82 6.48 -8.88 3.94
N PRO A 83 7.47 -9.44 3.22
CA PRO A 83 8.07 -10.72 3.56
C PRO A 83 9.01 -10.61 4.77
N PHE A 84 8.97 -11.63 5.63
CA PHE A 84 9.97 -11.89 6.65
C PHE A 84 10.37 -13.37 6.53
N GLY A 85 11.57 -13.63 6.00
CA GLY A 85 11.92 -14.96 5.50
C GLY A 85 11.00 -15.34 4.33
N ASP A 86 10.46 -16.57 4.37
CA ASP A 86 9.60 -17.10 3.31
C ASP A 86 8.11 -16.80 3.50
N THR A 87 7.75 -16.02 4.53
CA THR A 87 6.35 -15.71 4.87
C THR A 87 6.07 -14.23 4.70
N PHE A 88 5.01 -13.91 3.96
CA PHE A 88 4.45 -12.57 3.84
C PHE A 88 3.49 -12.30 5.00
N TYR A 89 3.53 -11.08 5.52
CA TYR A 89 2.68 -10.62 6.61
C TYR A 89 1.85 -9.42 6.19
N ASN A 90 0.59 -9.43 6.60
CA ASN A 90 -0.28 -8.26 6.61
C ASN A 90 0.06 -7.39 7.82
N LEU A 91 0.52 -6.17 7.55
CA LEU A 91 0.91 -5.16 8.54
C LEU A 91 -0.13 -4.04 8.64
N ASP A 92 -1.40 -4.34 8.40
CA ASP A 92 -2.48 -3.39 8.60
C ASP A 92 -2.50 -2.89 10.05
N SER A 93 -2.33 -1.57 10.22
CA SER A 93 -2.43 -0.85 11.49
C SER A 93 -3.73 -1.06 12.29
N LYS A 94 -4.79 -1.58 11.66
CA LYS A 94 -6.06 -1.94 12.34
C LYS A 94 -6.02 -3.31 13.01
N LEU A 95 -5.04 -4.15 12.69
CA LEU A 95 -4.85 -5.44 13.33
C LEU A 95 -4.14 -5.26 14.67
N ALA A 96 -4.46 -6.10 15.65
CA ALA A 96 -3.78 -6.08 16.95
C ALA A 96 -2.31 -6.52 16.82
N THR A 97 -2.03 -7.44 15.90
CA THR A 97 -0.69 -7.96 15.60
C THR A 97 -0.55 -8.21 14.09
N PRO A 98 0.69 -8.24 13.56
CA PRO A 98 0.95 -8.71 12.20
C PRO A 98 0.33 -10.08 11.94
N THR A 99 -0.44 -10.20 10.86
CA THR A 99 -1.12 -11.47 10.50
C THR A 99 -0.36 -12.14 9.36
N PRO A 100 0.06 -13.41 9.48
CA PRO A 100 0.70 -14.13 8.40
C PRO A 100 -0.29 -14.35 7.25
N ILE A 101 0.14 -14.05 6.02
CA ILE A 101 -0.57 -14.38 4.78
C ILE A 101 -0.12 -15.75 4.28
N GLY A 102 1.19 -16.03 4.35
CA GLY A 102 1.79 -17.28 3.87
C GLY A 102 2.90 -17.03 2.86
N ALA A 103 3.23 -18.04 2.06
CA ALA A 103 4.25 -17.95 1.01
C ALA A 103 3.68 -17.27 -0.26
N GLU A 104 4.43 -17.31 -1.36
CA GLU A 104 4.05 -16.62 -2.59
C GLU A 104 2.67 -17.01 -3.17
N PRO A 105 2.23 -18.29 -3.17
CA PRO A 105 0.91 -18.64 -3.69
C PRO A 105 -0.22 -17.96 -2.90
N GLN A 106 -0.12 -17.99 -1.57
CA GLN A 106 -1.10 -17.37 -0.67
C GLN A 106 -1.07 -15.84 -0.81
N LEU A 107 0.11 -15.25 -1.01
CA LEU A 107 0.21 -13.82 -1.30
C LEU A 107 -0.54 -13.45 -2.59
N ARG A 108 -0.37 -14.22 -3.67
CA ARG A 108 -1.07 -13.95 -4.94
C ARG A 108 -2.58 -14.05 -4.80
N GLU A 109 -3.07 -15.03 -4.05
CA GLU A 109 -4.49 -15.15 -3.71
C GLU A 109 -5.00 -13.95 -2.89
N PHE A 110 -4.24 -13.55 -1.86
CA PHE A 110 -4.53 -12.38 -1.04
C PHE A 110 -4.61 -11.10 -1.89
N LEU A 111 -3.60 -10.83 -2.71
CA LEU A 111 -3.57 -9.66 -3.60
C LEU A 111 -4.74 -9.68 -4.58
N ARG A 112 -5.07 -10.84 -5.16
CA ARG A 112 -6.23 -10.99 -6.07
C ARG A 112 -7.54 -10.64 -5.36
N ALA A 113 -7.74 -11.13 -4.14
CA ALA A 113 -8.93 -10.83 -3.33
C ALA A 113 -9.02 -9.35 -2.94
N VAL A 114 -7.89 -8.68 -2.66
CA VAL A 114 -7.85 -7.24 -2.39
C VAL A 114 -8.16 -6.44 -3.65
N LEU A 115 -7.53 -6.76 -4.78
CA LEU A 115 -7.68 -6.04 -6.04
C LEU A 115 -9.10 -6.15 -6.62
N ALA A 116 -9.81 -7.23 -6.31
CA ALA A 116 -11.22 -7.43 -6.66
C ALA A 116 -12.18 -6.46 -5.93
N GLN A 117 -11.76 -5.89 -4.80
CA GLN A 117 -12.55 -4.88 -4.08
C GLN A 117 -12.35 -3.52 -4.76
N ALA A 118 -13.44 -2.84 -5.10
CA ALA A 118 -13.39 -1.49 -5.69
C ALA A 118 -13.87 -0.43 -4.68
N PRO A 119 -13.21 0.74 -4.59
CA PRO A 119 -11.93 1.10 -5.21
C PRO A 119 -10.75 0.52 -4.41
N SER A 120 -9.74 -0.03 -5.08
CA SER A 120 -8.47 -0.39 -4.45
C SER A 120 -7.29 -0.04 -5.35
N GLU A 121 -6.08 0.04 -4.83
CA GLU A 121 -4.85 0.26 -5.58
C GLU A 121 -3.72 -0.56 -4.98
N LEU A 122 -2.74 -0.94 -5.80
CA LEU A 122 -1.56 -1.68 -5.36
C LEU A 122 -0.31 -0.96 -5.86
N PHE A 123 0.65 -0.78 -4.96
CA PHE A 123 1.97 -0.25 -5.26
C PHE A 123 3.03 -1.26 -4.80
N LEU A 124 4.06 -1.43 -5.63
CA LEU A 124 5.22 -2.27 -5.35
C LEU A 124 6.32 -1.39 -4.80
N VAL A 125 6.87 -1.75 -3.65
CA VAL A 125 8.05 -1.08 -3.10
C VAL A 125 9.29 -1.83 -3.59
N VAL A 126 10.11 -1.15 -4.37
CA VAL A 126 11.30 -1.72 -5.04
C VAL A 126 12.49 -0.78 -4.85
N SER A 127 13.72 -1.25 -5.13
CA SER A 127 14.86 -0.35 -5.27
C SER A 127 14.72 0.50 -6.54
N ARG A 128 15.41 1.65 -6.59
CA ARG A 128 15.40 2.49 -7.80
C ARG A 128 15.94 1.77 -9.04
N ASP A 129 16.99 0.98 -8.90
CA ASP A 129 17.56 0.22 -10.02
C ASP A 129 16.53 -0.76 -10.63
N VAL A 130 15.71 -1.38 -9.78
CA VAL A 130 14.62 -2.29 -10.21
C VAL A 130 13.50 -1.51 -10.91
N GLU A 131 13.14 -0.33 -10.41
CA GLU A 131 12.17 0.55 -11.07
C GLU A 131 12.66 0.96 -12.47
N GLU A 132 13.89 1.46 -12.56
CA GLU A 132 14.51 1.93 -13.81
C GLU A 132 14.67 0.80 -14.84
N ALA A 133 15.10 -0.39 -14.38
CA ALA A 133 15.26 -1.55 -15.25
C ALA A 133 13.94 -2.26 -15.58
N GLY A 134 12.86 -1.98 -14.85
CA GLY A 134 11.56 -2.62 -15.04
C GLY A 134 11.52 -4.11 -14.68
N THR A 135 12.48 -4.60 -13.87
CA THR A 135 12.66 -6.03 -13.57
C THR A 135 11.68 -6.57 -12.53
N TRP A 136 10.78 -5.74 -12.01
CA TRP A 136 9.66 -6.14 -11.15
C TRP A 136 8.53 -6.87 -11.90
N LEU A 137 8.64 -6.96 -13.23
CA LEU A 137 7.69 -7.55 -14.17
C LEU A 137 8.27 -8.73 -14.96
#